data_AF-A0A960M127-F1
#
_entry.id   AF-A0A960M127-F1
#
_cell.length_a   1.000
_cell.length_b   1.000
_cell.length_c   1.000
_cell.angle_alpha   90.00
_cell.angle_beta   90.00
_cell.angle_gamma   90.00
#
_symmetry.space_group_name_H-M   'P 1'
#
loop_
_entity.id
_entity.type
_entity.pdbx_description
1 polymer ?
#
loop_
_entity_poly.entity_id
_entity_poly.type
_entity_poly.pdbx_seq_one_letter_code
_entity_poly.pdbx_strand_id
1 'polypeptide(L)'
;QKRNPDVLELVRAKAARVEAAMVGSVSLLRGLPSGYNRDLQELKEPLMEGVGTTLDCLAILAPMVPLITVHQEALLRGFTPEVFATDAALEKVRAGVPFRDAYHDVKSHLEELINCDPHEAIAAKTHLGGTAGLDFTLLQDRVHQLASFASDEWTHHCQAVSKLLGIRYPQALDASEG
;
A
#
# COMPACT_ATOMS: atom_id res chain seq x y z
N GLN A 1 -5.34 29.33 -6.55
CA GLN A 1 -3.98 29.20 -5.97
C GLN A 1 -3.49 27.77 -6.22
N LYS A 2 -2.22 27.57 -6.58
CA LYS A 2 -1.67 26.26 -6.94
C LYS A 2 -1.53 25.38 -5.67
N ARG A 3 -2.11 24.18 -5.68
CA ARG A 3 -1.91 23.16 -4.63
C ARG A 3 -1.05 22.05 -5.23
N ASN A 4 0.23 21.99 -4.84
CA ASN A 4 1.15 20.97 -5.34
C ASN A 4 1.11 19.73 -4.42
N PRO A 5 1.18 18.52 -4.98
CA PRO A 5 1.25 17.28 -4.20
C PRO A 5 2.70 16.98 -3.75
N ASP A 6 3.41 17.98 -3.20
CA ASP A 6 4.87 17.91 -2.95
C ASP A 6 5.26 16.70 -2.08
N VAL A 7 4.48 16.40 -1.04
CA VAL A 7 4.70 15.23 -0.15
C VAL A 7 4.69 13.93 -0.95
N LEU A 8 3.71 13.74 -1.84
CA LEU A 8 3.58 12.54 -2.66
C LEU A 8 4.72 12.44 -3.69
N GLU A 9 5.13 13.56 -4.25
CA GLU A 9 6.25 13.62 -5.20
C GLU A 9 7.57 13.23 -4.53
N LEU A 10 7.82 13.75 -3.32
CA LEU A 10 9.02 13.44 -2.55
C LEU A 10 9.02 11.96 -2.10
N VAL A 11 7.91 11.45 -1.56
CA VAL A 11 7.79 10.03 -1.19
C VAL A 11 8.06 9.12 -2.38
N ARG A 12 7.49 9.44 -3.55
CA ARG A 12 7.74 8.68 -4.78
C ARG A 12 9.22 8.71 -5.18
N ALA A 13 9.89 9.86 -5.07
CA ALA A 13 11.32 9.95 -5.34
C ALA A 13 12.17 9.16 -4.33
N LYS A 14 11.75 9.13 -3.05
CA LYS A 14 12.43 8.34 -2.00
C LYS A 14 12.33 6.83 -2.23
N ALA A 15 11.31 6.34 -2.92
CA ALA A 15 11.25 4.92 -3.31
C ALA A 15 12.48 4.51 -4.15
N ALA A 16 12.89 5.34 -5.11
CA ALA A 16 14.10 5.07 -5.91
C ALA A 16 15.39 5.09 -5.07
N ARG A 17 15.44 5.89 -3.99
CA ARG A 17 16.57 5.91 -3.05
C ARG A 17 16.67 4.61 -2.25
N VAL A 18 15.54 4.11 -1.77
CA VAL A 18 15.45 2.82 -1.07
C VAL A 18 15.84 1.67 -2.01
N GLU A 19 15.40 1.72 -3.27
CA GLU A 19 15.78 0.75 -4.29
C GLU A 19 17.29 0.76 -4.57
N ALA A 20 17.92 1.94 -4.69
CA ALA A 20 19.37 2.05 -4.86
C ALA A 20 20.14 1.43 -3.68
N ALA A 21 19.68 1.66 -2.44
CA ALA A 21 20.25 1.05 -1.24
C ALA A 21 20.13 -0.49 -1.26
N MET A 22 18.98 -1.03 -1.71
CA MET A 22 18.81 -2.48 -1.91
C MET A 22 19.77 -3.01 -2.97
N VAL A 23 19.86 -2.37 -4.14
CA VAL A 23 20.73 -2.82 -5.24
C VAL A 23 22.20 -2.82 -4.80
N GLY A 24 22.65 -1.78 -4.10
CA GLY A 24 24.00 -1.74 -3.51
C GLY A 24 24.24 -2.89 -2.54
N SER A 25 23.29 -3.12 -1.64
CA SER A 25 23.34 -4.21 -0.65
C SER A 25 23.45 -5.59 -1.30
N VAL A 26 22.61 -5.89 -2.29
CA VAL A 26 22.63 -7.18 -3.02
C VAL A 26 23.93 -7.32 -3.83
N SER A 27 24.44 -6.23 -4.39
CA SER A 27 25.68 -6.24 -5.16
C SER A 27 26.90 -6.56 -4.31
N LEU A 28 26.96 -6.06 -3.06
CA LEU A 28 28.04 -6.40 -2.12
C LEU A 28 28.10 -7.90 -1.80
N LEU A 29 26.95 -8.57 -1.78
CA LEU A 29 26.87 -10.01 -1.51
C LEU A 29 27.27 -10.87 -2.72
N ARG A 30 27.21 -10.31 -3.92
CA ARG A 30 27.41 -11.05 -5.16
C ARG A 30 28.89 -11.39 -5.36
N GLY A 31 29.19 -12.68 -5.40
CA GLY A 31 30.54 -13.17 -5.71
C GLY A 31 31.47 -13.28 -4.50
N LEU A 32 30.95 -13.05 -3.29
CA LEU A 32 31.70 -13.36 -2.07
C LEU A 32 31.85 -14.87 -1.88
N PRO A 33 33.04 -15.36 -1.50
CA PRO A 33 33.20 -16.74 -1.08
C PRO A 33 32.45 -16.99 0.22
N SER A 34 32.12 -18.25 0.51
CA SER A 34 31.49 -18.63 1.77
C SER A 34 32.36 -18.26 2.97
N GLY A 35 31.74 -17.84 4.06
CA GLY A 35 32.41 -17.49 5.31
C GLY A 35 32.35 -15.99 5.60
N TYR A 36 33.21 -15.54 6.52
CA TYR A 36 33.30 -14.13 6.88
C TYR A 36 34.13 -13.36 5.86
N ASN A 37 33.55 -12.30 5.30
CA ASN A 37 34.21 -11.36 4.41
C ASN A 37 34.10 -9.96 4.99
N ARG A 38 35.19 -9.20 5.00
CA ARG A 38 35.20 -7.85 5.60
C ARG A 38 34.37 -6.85 4.79
N ASP A 39 34.18 -7.11 3.51
CA ASP A 39 33.29 -6.41 2.58
C ASP A 39 31.86 -6.25 3.14
N LEU A 40 31.40 -7.20 3.98
CA LEU A 40 30.09 -7.14 4.62
C LEU A 40 29.92 -5.96 5.59
N GLN A 41 30.99 -5.26 5.97
CA GLN A 41 30.90 -4.04 6.78
C GLN A 41 30.18 -2.91 6.02
N GLU A 42 30.32 -2.86 4.71
CA GLU A 42 29.67 -1.87 3.83
C GLU A 42 28.16 -2.09 3.69
N LEU A 43 27.62 -3.22 4.18
CA LEU A 43 26.19 -3.51 4.14
C LEU A 43 25.39 -2.65 5.14
N LYS A 44 26.01 -2.22 6.23
CA LYS A 44 25.30 -1.57 7.33
C LYS A 44 24.73 -0.22 6.94
N GLU A 45 25.51 0.60 6.26
CA GLU A 45 25.09 1.94 5.84
C GLU A 45 23.85 1.92 4.92
N PRO A 46 23.84 1.20 3.78
CA PRO A 46 22.67 1.17 2.90
C PRO A 46 21.44 0.55 3.58
N LEU A 47 21.63 -0.43 4.48
CA LEU A 47 20.52 -0.99 5.26
C LEU A 47 19.90 0.08 6.17
N MET A 48 20.72 0.80 6.95
CA MET A 48 20.25 1.84 7.86
C MET A 48 19.61 3.01 7.09
N GLU A 49 20.19 3.39 5.95
CA GLU A 49 19.63 4.41 5.06
C GLU A 49 18.25 4.01 4.52
N GLY A 50 18.12 2.77 4.05
CA GLY A 50 16.85 2.25 3.54
C GLY A 50 15.77 2.26 4.62
N VAL A 51 16.07 1.72 5.80
CA VAL A 51 15.15 1.71 6.94
C VAL A 51 14.76 3.12 7.36
N GLY A 52 15.73 4.02 7.55
CA GLY A 52 15.47 5.41 7.94
C GLY A 52 14.60 6.15 6.94
N THR A 53 14.93 6.04 5.64
CA THR A 53 14.15 6.66 4.56
C THR A 53 12.71 6.16 4.55
N THR A 54 12.49 4.85 4.74
CA THR A 54 11.14 4.27 4.81
C THR A 54 10.38 4.79 6.02
N LEU A 55 11.00 4.86 7.19
CA LEU A 55 10.38 5.39 8.41
C LEU A 55 9.99 6.87 8.25
N ASP A 56 10.86 7.69 7.68
CA ASP A 56 10.57 9.10 7.40
C ASP A 56 9.36 9.26 6.46
N CYS A 57 9.27 8.42 5.43
CA CYS A 57 8.13 8.42 4.52
C CYS A 57 6.83 8.01 5.24
N LEU A 58 6.88 7.01 6.12
CA LEU A 58 5.72 6.59 6.91
C LEU A 58 5.29 7.67 7.91
N ALA A 59 6.24 8.35 8.54
CA ALA A 59 5.98 9.42 9.50
C ALA A 59 5.20 10.59 8.89
N ILE A 60 5.42 10.90 7.61
CA ILE A 60 4.67 11.96 6.90
C ILE A 60 3.37 11.44 6.25
N LEU A 61 3.36 10.20 5.73
CA LEU A 61 2.17 9.62 5.08
C LEU A 61 1.06 9.29 6.09
N ALA A 62 1.42 8.75 7.26
CA ALA A 62 0.46 8.32 8.27
C ALA A 62 -0.52 9.42 8.71
N PRO A 63 -0.07 10.65 9.05
CA PRO A 63 -0.99 11.75 9.35
C PRO A 63 -1.64 12.38 8.10
N MET A 64 -1.03 12.24 6.92
CA MET A 64 -1.57 12.79 5.67
C MET A 64 -2.80 12.01 5.16
N VAL A 65 -2.76 10.67 5.20
CA VAL A 65 -3.81 9.81 4.63
C VAL A 65 -5.21 10.11 5.20
N PRO A 66 -5.40 10.26 6.53
CA PRO A 66 -6.71 10.62 7.10
C PRO A 66 -7.23 12.00 6.68
N LEU A 67 -6.37 12.88 6.16
CA LEU A 67 -6.73 14.25 5.73
C LEU A 67 -7.13 14.31 4.25
N ILE A 68 -7.09 13.19 3.52
CA ILE A 68 -7.51 13.14 2.11
C ILE A 68 -9.00 13.45 2.02
N THR A 69 -9.35 14.48 1.26
CA THR A 69 -10.73 14.84 0.96
C THR A 69 -11.10 14.34 -0.43
N VAL A 70 -12.14 13.51 -0.51
CA VAL A 70 -12.63 12.95 -1.78
C VAL A 70 -13.70 13.86 -2.37
N HIS A 71 -13.55 14.21 -3.65
CA HIS A 71 -14.52 15.05 -4.38
C HIS A 71 -15.53 14.15 -5.12
N GLN A 72 -16.59 13.72 -4.42
CA GLN A 72 -17.55 12.76 -4.93
C GLN A 72 -18.17 13.16 -6.29
N GLU A 73 -18.56 14.42 -6.46
CA GLU A 73 -19.11 14.90 -7.74
C GLU A 73 -18.13 14.75 -8.91
N ALA A 74 -16.84 14.99 -8.67
CA ALA A 74 -15.81 14.84 -9.69
C ALA A 74 -15.61 13.37 -10.05
N LEU A 75 -15.69 12.46 -9.07
CA LEU A 75 -15.65 11.03 -9.31
C LEU A 75 -16.87 10.56 -10.12
N LEU A 76 -18.08 11.00 -9.76
CA LEU A 76 -19.30 10.66 -10.49
C LEU A 76 -19.26 11.16 -11.94
N ARG A 77 -18.74 12.37 -12.18
CA ARG A 77 -18.50 12.86 -13.56
C ARG A 77 -17.49 12.03 -14.35
N GLY A 78 -16.64 11.26 -13.66
CA GLY A 78 -15.67 10.37 -14.29
C GLY A 78 -16.26 9.03 -14.76
N PHE A 79 -17.52 8.72 -14.43
CA PHE A 79 -18.23 7.56 -14.97
C PHE A 79 -18.71 7.86 -16.37
N THR A 80 -17.87 7.57 -17.35
CA THR A 80 -18.22 7.62 -18.78
C THR A 80 -18.79 6.27 -19.24
N PRO A 81 -19.49 6.21 -20.39
CA PRO A 81 -20.06 4.97 -20.91
C PRO A 81 -19.08 3.79 -20.98
N GLU A 82 -17.80 4.08 -21.27
CA GLU A 82 -16.73 3.09 -21.38
C GLU A 82 -16.48 2.34 -20.06
N VAL A 83 -16.75 2.97 -18.91
CA VAL A 83 -16.62 2.34 -17.59
C VAL A 83 -17.60 1.17 -17.43
N PHE A 84 -18.78 1.28 -18.04
CA PHE A 84 -19.84 0.26 -17.95
C PHE A 84 -19.77 -0.81 -19.03
N ALA A 85 -18.95 -0.60 -20.08
CA ALA A 85 -18.91 -1.46 -21.26
C ALA A 85 -18.58 -2.93 -20.94
N THR A 86 -17.69 -3.15 -19.97
CA THR A 86 -17.32 -4.52 -19.58
C THR A 86 -18.48 -5.23 -18.87
N ASP A 87 -19.20 -4.52 -17.98
CA ASP A 87 -20.35 -5.08 -17.28
C ASP A 87 -21.46 -5.45 -18.28
N ALA A 88 -21.77 -4.55 -19.22
CA ALA A 88 -22.76 -4.78 -20.28
C ALA A 88 -22.40 -5.97 -21.20
N ALA A 89 -21.11 -6.12 -21.55
CA ALA A 89 -20.66 -7.26 -22.35
C ALA A 89 -20.82 -8.58 -21.57
N LEU A 90 -20.47 -8.59 -20.28
CA LEU A 90 -20.63 -9.76 -19.43
C LEU A 90 -22.10 -10.14 -19.20
N GLU A 91 -23.03 -9.19 -19.17
CA GLU A 91 -24.46 -9.46 -19.13
C GLU A 91 -24.96 -10.18 -20.39
N LYS A 92 -24.55 -9.74 -21.58
CA LYS A 92 -24.86 -10.42 -22.85
C LYS A 92 -24.25 -11.83 -22.89
N VAL A 93 -23.05 -12.01 -22.37
CA VAL A 93 -22.42 -13.34 -22.24
C VAL A 93 -23.20 -14.24 -21.30
N ARG A 94 -23.65 -13.71 -20.16
CA ARG A 94 -24.52 -14.45 -19.23
C ARG A 94 -25.84 -14.85 -19.89
N ALA A 95 -26.33 -14.06 -20.83
CA ALA A 95 -27.51 -14.38 -21.66
C ALA A 95 -27.22 -15.36 -22.82
N GLY A 96 -25.98 -15.84 -22.97
CA GLY A 96 -25.60 -16.87 -23.95
C GLY A 96 -24.90 -16.35 -25.22
N VAL A 97 -24.65 -15.05 -25.33
CA VAL A 97 -23.91 -14.48 -26.46
C VAL A 97 -22.41 -14.81 -26.33
N PRO A 98 -21.71 -15.28 -27.38
CA PRO A 98 -20.26 -15.44 -27.33
C PRO A 98 -19.57 -14.11 -26.98
N PHE A 99 -18.56 -14.15 -26.11
CA PHE A 99 -17.89 -12.94 -25.61
C PHE A 99 -17.41 -11.99 -26.72
N ARG A 100 -16.86 -12.54 -27.80
CA ARG A 100 -16.41 -11.75 -28.95
C ARG A 100 -17.54 -10.92 -29.56
N ASP A 101 -18.71 -11.52 -29.71
CA ASP A 101 -19.87 -10.86 -30.32
C ASP A 101 -20.45 -9.83 -29.36
N ALA A 102 -20.57 -10.17 -28.07
CA ALA A 102 -20.99 -9.24 -27.01
C ALA A 102 -20.06 -8.01 -26.92
N TYR A 103 -18.75 -8.21 -27.02
CA TYR A 103 -17.76 -7.13 -27.00
C TYR A 103 -17.89 -6.22 -28.22
N HIS A 104 -18.01 -6.79 -29.42
CA HIS A 104 -18.18 -6.00 -30.64
C HIS A 104 -19.48 -5.20 -30.61
N ASP A 105 -20.57 -5.83 -30.16
CA ASP A 105 -21.87 -5.21 -30.05
C ASP A 105 -21.88 -4.03 -29.06
N VAL A 106 -21.38 -4.22 -27.84
CA VAL A 106 -21.30 -3.13 -26.85
C VAL A 106 -20.38 -2.00 -27.31
N LYS A 107 -19.26 -2.33 -27.98
CA LYS A 107 -18.38 -1.30 -28.55
C LYS A 107 -19.08 -0.45 -29.61
N SER A 108 -19.98 -1.04 -30.38
CA SER A 108 -20.75 -0.35 -31.43
C SER A 108 -21.93 0.45 -30.90
N HIS A 109 -22.37 0.20 -29.65
CA HIS A 109 -23.54 0.83 -29.03
C HIS A 109 -23.22 1.43 -27.65
N LEU A 110 -22.04 2.06 -27.51
CA LEU A 110 -21.61 2.66 -26.24
C LEU A 110 -22.57 3.74 -25.75
N GLU A 111 -23.25 4.44 -26.67
CA GLU A 111 -24.24 5.46 -26.36
C GLU A 111 -25.42 4.95 -25.53
N GLU A 112 -25.72 3.65 -25.56
CA GLU A 112 -26.77 3.05 -24.74
C GLU A 112 -26.42 3.08 -23.25
N LEU A 113 -25.14 3.20 -22.91
CA LEU A 113 -24.62 3.17 -21.53
C LEU A 113 -24.52 4.56 -20.88
N ILE A 114 -24.94 5.63 -21.57
CA ILE A 114 -24.84 7.02 -21.07
C ILE A 114 -25.63 7.24 -19.77
N ASN A 115 -26.73 6.51 -19.58
CA ASN A 115 -27.62 6.68 -18.43
C ASN A 115 -27.43 5.59 -17.36
N CYS A 116 -26.37 4.80 -17.43
CA CYS A 116 -26.06 3.81 -16.40
C CYS A 116 -25.77 4.52 -15.07
N ASP A 117 -26.36 4.04 -13.97
CA ASP A 117 -26.12 4.57 -12.64
C ASP A 117 -24.80 4.01 -12.08
N PRO A 118 -23.80 4.86 -11.77
CA PRO A 118 -22.57 4.45 -11.10
C PRO A 118 -22.81 3.71 -9.78
N HIS A 119 -23.82 4.09 -9.01
CA HIS A 119 -24.11 3.50 -7.70
C HIS A 119 -24.56 2.04 -7.83
N GLU A 120 -25.47 1.75 -8.76
CA GLU A 120 -25.92 0.39 -9.04
C GLU A 120 -24.76 -0.47 -9.57
N ALA A 121 -23.96 0.06 -10.50
CA ALA A 121 -22.82 -0.66 -11.06
C ALA A 121 -21.74 -1.00 -10.02
N ILE A 122 -21.53 -0.11 -9.03
CA ILE A 122 -20.63 -0.35 -7.89
C ILE A 122 -21.24 -1.41 -6.96
N ALA A 123 -22.52 -1.29 -6.63
CA ALA A 123 -23.22 -2.18 -5.71
C ALA A 123 -23.34 -3.62 -6.23
N ALA A 124 -23.44 -3.81 -7.54
CA ALA A 124 -23.53 -5.12 -8.17
C ALA A 124 -22.25 -5.97 -8.04
N LYS A 125 -21.08 -5.34 -7.80
CA LYS A 125 -19.79 -6.03 -7.72
C LYS A 125 -19.50 -6.52 -6.30
N THR A 126 -20.25 -7.54 -5.87
CA THR A 126 -20.22 -8.13 -4.51
C THR A 126 -19.23 -9.28 -4.33
N HIS A 127 -18.63 -9.78 -5.42
CA HIS A 127 -17.60 -10.80 -5.34
C HIS A 127 -16.38 -10.28 -4.57
N LEU A 128 -15.60 -11.19 -3.97
CA LEU A 128 -14.40 -10.85 -3.20
C LEU A 128 -13.43 -10.01 -4.04
N GLY A 129 -13.07 -8.83 -3.53
CA GLY A 129 -12.21 -7.87 -4.23
C GLY A 129 -12.94 -6.91 -5.18
N GLY A 130 -14.24 -7.10 -5.38
CA GLY A 130 -15.11 -6.15 -6.06
C GLY A 130 -15.39 -4.90 -5.22
N THR A 131 -15.95 -3.87 -5.85
CA THR A 131 -16.16 -2.56 -5.19
C THR A 131 -17.13 -2.61 -4.02
N ALA A 132 -18.10 -3.54 -4.02
CA ALA A 132 -19.00 -3.81 -2.90
C ALA A 132 -18.64 -5.10 -2.13
N GLY A 133 -17.55 -5.78 -2.52
CA GLY A 133 -17.01 -6.98 -1.89
C GLY A 133 -15.61 -6.77 -1.32
N LEU A 134 -15.33 -5.54 -0.84
CA LEU A 134 -14.08 -5.22 -0.17
C LEU A 134 -14.00 -6.00 1.15
N ASP A 135 -12.96 -6.81 1.31
CA ASP A 135 -12.77 -7.64 2.49
C ASP A 135 -12.16 -6.83 3.65
N PHE A 136 -12.95 -5.91 4.21
CA PHE A 136 -12.51 -5.07 5.32
C PHE A 136 -12.20 -5.88 6.57
N THR A 137 -12.91 -7.00 6.78
CA THR A 137 -12.65 -7.92 7.89
C THR A 137 -11.25 -8.50 7.79
N LEU A 138 -10.85 -9.03 6.62
CA LEU A 138 -9.48 -9.51 6.40
C LEU A 138 -8.44 -8.42 6.66
N LEU A 139 -8.68 -7.19 6.19
CA LEU A 139 -7.75 -6.08 6.41
C LEU A 139 -7.63 -5.72 7.89
N GLN A 140 -8.74 -5.66 8.63
CA GLN A 140 -8.75 -5.40 10.07
C GLN A 140 -8.04 -6.52 10.84
N ASP A 141 -8.32 -7.78 10.52
CA ASP A 141 -7.69 -8.93 11.15
C ASP A 141 -6.17 -8.92 10.93
N ARG A 142 -5.71 -8.60 9.71
CA ARG A 142 -4.27 -8.46 9.42
C ARG A 142 -3.62 -7.33 10.22
N VAL A 143 -4.30 -6.19 10.37
CA VAL A 143 -3.82 -5.08 11.20
C VAL A 143 -3.72 -5.51 12.66
N HIS A 144 -4.73 -6.19 13.20
CA HIS A 144 -4.70 -6.71 14.57
C HIS A 144 -3.57 -7.73 14.78
N GLN A 145 -3.37 -8.66 13.85
CA GLN A 145 -2.29 -9.65 13.92
C GLN A 145 -0.92 -8.98 13.92
N LEU A 146 -0.70 -8.01 13.03
CA LEU A 146 0.56 -7.26 12.97
C LEU A 146 0.80 -6.43 14.24
N ALA A 147 -0.25 -5.82 14.80
CA ALA A 147 -0.15 -5.07 16.05
C ALA A 147 0.21 -5.98 17.24
N SER A 148 -0.41 -7.16 17.33
CA SER A 148 -0.06 -8.17 18.34
C SER A 148 1.39 -8.60 18.19
N PHE A 149 1.80 -8.99 16.98
CA PHE A 149 3.17 -9.40 16.68
C PHE A 149 4.17 -8.31 17.08
N ALA A 150 3.93 -7.06 16.70
CA ALA A 150 4.82 -5.95 17.05
C ALA A 150 4.91 -5.72 18.57
N SER A 151 3.79 -5.84 19.29
CA SER A 151 3.74 -5.72 20.75
C SER A 151 4.51 -6.85 21.44
N ASP A 152 4.38 -8.08 20.93
CA ASP A 152 5.06 -9.26 21.44
C ASP A 152 6.58 -9.17 21.22
N GLU A 153 7.00 -8.80 20.00
CA GLU A 153 8.41 -8.57 19.67
C GLU A 153 9.02 -7.45 20.50
N TRP A 154 8.29 -6.34 20.70
CA TRP A 154 8.73 -5.26 21.55
C TRP A 154 8.90 -5.72 23.01
N THR A 155 7.94 -6.46 23.53
CA THR A 155 8.00 -7.03 24.89
C THR A 155 9.20 -7.97 25.03
N HIS A 156 9.39 -8.85 24.06
CA HIS A 156 10.53 -9.77 24.02
C HIS A 156 11.86 -9.02 23.99
N HIS A 157 11.98 -8.02 23.12
CA HIS A 157 13.14 -7.13 23.05
C HIS A 157 13.41 -6.49 24.42
N CYS A 158 12.41 -5.88 25.04
CA CYS A 158 12.59 -5.21 26.33
C CYS A 158 13.00 -6.16 27.45
N GLN A 159 12.46 -7.37 27.48
CA GLN A 159 12.85 -8.41 28.44
C GLN A 159 14.29 -8.87 28.22
N ALA A 160 14.69 -9.10 26.97
CA ALA A 160 16.05 -9.51 26.63
C ALA A 160 17.07 -8.44 27.03
N VAL A 161 16.79 -7.17 26.73
CA VAL A 161 17.64 -6.04 27.13
C VAL A 161 17.69 -5.90 28.65
N SER A 162 16.55 -6.04 29.34
CA SER A 162 16.51 -5.97 30.81
C SER A 162 17.38 -7.05 31.45
N LYS A 163 17.30 -8.28 30.92
CA LYS A 163 18.10 -9.42 31.39
C LYS A 163 19.59 -9.22 31.14
N LEU A 164 19.96 -8.69 29.97
CA LEU A 164 21.35 -8.44 29.60
C LEU A 164 22.00 -7.37 30.48
N LEU A 165 21.26 -6.30 30.77
CA LEU A 165 21.77 -5.15 31.52
C LEU A 165 21.59 -5.29 33.04
N GLY A 166 20.76 -6.24 33.51
CA GLY A 166 20.43 -6.41 34.92
C GLY A 166 19.57 -5.27 35.50
N ILE A 167 18.94 -4.47 34.63
CA ILE A 167 18.10 -3.32 34.99
C ILE A 167 16.80 -3.38 34.20
N ARG A 168 15.75 -2.68 34.65
CA ARG A 168 14.49 -2.58 33.90
C ARG A 168 14.69 -1.74 32.63
N TYR A 169 14.28 -2.26 31.48
CA TYR A 169 14.25 -1.58 30.18
C TYR A 169 12.84 -1.61 29.56
N PRO A 170 12.39 -0.54 28.86
CA PRO A 170 13.04 0.76 28.78
C PRO A 170 13.05 1.42 30.16
N GLN A 171 14.13 2.14 30.47
CA GLN A 171 14.12 3.01 31.64
C GLN A 171 13.06 4.09 31.39
N ALA A 172 12.23 4.38 32.38
CA ALA A 172 11.43 5.58 32.30
C ALA A 172 12.40 6.74 32.09
N LEU A 173 12.23 7.51 31.01
CA LEU A 173 12.86 8.83 30.96
C LEU A 173 12.31 9.58 32.16
N ASP A 174 13.16 9.91 33.12
CA ASP A 174 12.76 10.78 34.22
C ASP A 174 12.19 12.04 33.57
N ALA A 175 10.93 12.35 33.86
CA ALA A 175 10.22 13.53 33.36
C ALA A 175 10.74 14.83 33.99
N SER A 176 12.04 14.88 34.31
CA SER A 176 12.72 15.96 35.04
C SER A 176 13.84 16.63 34.25
N GLU A 177 13.88 16.48 32.92
CA GLU A 177 14.72 17.32 32.06
C GLU A 177 13.87 17.98 30.96
N GLY A 178 13.42 19.21 31.24
CA GLY A 178 13.29 20.32 30.29
C GLY A 178 12.02 20.43 29.45
#